data_AF-A0A5R8YCU5-F1
#
_entry.id   AF-A0A5R8YCU5-F1
#
_cell.length_a   1.000
_cell.length_b   1.000
_cell.length_c   1.000
_cell.angle_alpha   90.00
_cell.angle_beta   90.00
_cell.angle_gamma   90.00
#
_symmetry.space_group_name_H-M   'P 1'
#
loop_
_entity.id
_entity.type
_entity.pdbx_description
1 polymer ?
#
loop_
_entity_poly.entity_id
_entity_poly.type
_entity_poly.pdbx_seq_one_letter_code
_entity_poly.pdbx_strand_id
1 'polypeptide(L)'
;MKHPHPCSKQRKRPLTHHPKDKRDKKSRKRWHTTNEAFRCHHCQQMVFPAEQIGTTQRNHCPHCLWSCHVDTKPGNRASTCHGGMKPVGLTFKHHGFDKYGRTRTGDVMLVHHCHGCGAINLNRIAGDDCLAKLFDIFDRSETLGPPLLRKLSEQAICLLTRTDSDRLHQAIYGKSFRPDSLTRAP
;
A
#
# COMPACT_ATOMS: atom_id res chain seq x y z
N MET A 1 -40.76 -42.58 60.44
CA MET A 1 -39.58 -42.35 61.29
C MET A 1 -38.34 -42.26 60.40
N LYS A 2 -37.48 -41.25 60.64
CA LYS A 2 -36.10 -41.01 60.16
C LYS A 2 -35.89 -40.40 58.74
N HIS A 3 -35.50 -39.12 58.76
CA HIS A 3 -34.68 -38.34 57.81
C HIS A 3 -33.25 -38.95 57.61
N PRO A 4 -32.25 -38.32 56.92
CA PRO A 4 -32.16 -37.52 55.67
C PRO A 4 -31.01 -38.01 54.71
N HIS A 5 -30.74 -37.25 53.63
CA HIS A 5 -29.70 -37.37 52.57
C HIS A 5 -28.24 -37.71 53.01
N PRO A 6 -27.36 -38.10 52.05
CA PRO A 6 -26.41 -37.08 51.57
C PRO A 6 -26.06 -37.10 50.06
N CYS A 7 -25.72 -35.88 49.63
CA CYS A 7 -25.09 -35.45 48.39
C CYS A 7 -23.78 -36.19 48.06
N SER A 8 -23.63 -36.72 46.84
CA SER A 8 -22.33 -37.16 46.29
C SER A 8 -21.96 -36.38 45.03
N LYS A 9 -20.83 -35.69 45.14
CA LYS A 9 -20.21 -34.81 44.17
C LYS A 9 -19.56 -35.58 43.00
N GLN A 10 -19.69 -35.00 41.81
CA GLN A 10 -18.68 -34.87 40.73
C GLN A 10 -18.05 -36.12 40.09
N ARG A 11 -18.06 -36.12 38.75
CA ARG A 11 -16.83 -36.08 37.93
C ARG A 11 -17.14 -35.71 36.48
N LYS A 12 -16.92 -34.43 36.12
CA LYS A 12 -16.94 -33.97 34.72
C LYS A 12 -15.65 -34.47 34.05
N ARG A 13 -15.78 -35.17 32.92
CA ARG A 13 -14.66 -35.63 32.07
C ARG A 13 -13.97 -34.39 31.45
N PRO A 14 -12.64 -34.34 31.34
CA PRO A 14 -11.97 -33.22 30.69
C PRO A 14 -12.28 -33.23 29.19
N LEU A 15 -12.75 -32.11 28.68
CA LEU A 15 -12.86 -31.86 27.24
C LEU A 15 -11.44 -31.83 26.66
N THR A 16 -11.20 -32.71 25.70
CA THR A 16 -9.95 -32.85 24.95
C THR A 16 -9.48 -31.52 24.38
N HIS A 17 -8.23 -31.15 24.66
CA HIS A 17 -7.54 -30.03 24.02
C HIS A 17 -7.44 -30.26 22.51
N HIS A 18 -8.27 -29.57 21.74
CA HIS A 18 -8.06 -29.39 20.30
C HIS A 18 -6.84 -28.46 20.09
N PRO A 19 -5.83 -28.84 19.28
CA PRO A 19 -4.67 -28.00 19.03
C PRO A 19 -5.06 -26.86 18.10
N LYS A 20 -5.37 -25.70 18.69
CA LYS A 20 -5.63 -24.46 17.95
C LYS A 20 -4.32 -23.87 17.37
N ASP A 21 -4.35 -23.60 16.08
CA ASP A 21 -3.78 -22.40 15.45
C ASP A 21 -2.26 -22.23 15.46
N LYS A 22 -1.51 -23.23 14.99
CA LYS A 22 -0.12 -22.98 14.52
C LYS A 22 -0.07 -22.40 13.10
N ARG A 23 -1.09 -22.62 12.27
CA ARG A 23 -1.15 -22.16 10.87
C ARG A 23 -1.46 -20.65 10.76
N ASP A 24 -2.39 -20.16 11.56
CA ASP A 24 -2.79 -18.74 11.57
C ASP A 24 -1.76 -17.78 12.16
N LYS A 25 -0.93 -18.26 13.10
CA LYS A 25 0.17 -17.45 13.64
C LYS A 25 1.27 -17.17 12.62
N LYS A 26 1.46 -18.06 11.63
CA LYS A 26 2.50 -17.92 10.60
C LYS A 26 2.10 -16.95 9.50
N SER A 27 0.82 -16.90 9.13
CA SER A 27 0.29 -15.95 8.14
C SER A 27 0.32 -14.50 8.66
N ARG A 28 0.01 -14.28 9.95
CA ARG A 28 0.06 -12.96 10.61
C ARG A 28 1.48 -12.37 10.66
N LYS A 29 2.51 -13.18 10.90
CA LYS A 29 3.92 -12.70 10.98
C LYS A 29 4.46 -12.18 9.65
N ARG A 30 4.01 -12.72 8.52
CA ARG A 30 4.54 -12.39 7.18
C ARG A 30 4.32 -10.92 6.79
N TRP A 31 3.31 -10.28 7.37
CA TRP A 31 2.98 -8.88 7.08
C TRP A 31 3.77 -7.88 7.93
N HIS A 32 4.55 -8.32 8.93
CA HIS A 32 5.29 -7.43 9.82
C HIS A 32 6.76 -7.18 9.41
N THR A 33 7.32 -7.97 8.50
CA THR A 33 8.70 -7.81 8.03
C THR A 33 8.76 -6.94 6.77
N THR A 34 9.49 -5.82 6.84
CA THR A 34 9.58 -4.81 5.76
C THR A 34 10.54 -5.19 4.64
N ASN A 35 11.33 -6.25 4.82
CA ASN A 35 12.45 -6.58 3.95
C ASN A 35 12.60 -8.08 3.67
N GLU A 36 11.50 -8.83 3.68
CA GLU A 36 11.47 -10.24 3.29
C GLU A 36 10.77 -10.44 1.95
N ALA A 37 11.11 -11.52 1.25
CA ALA A 37 10.45 -11.86 0.00
C ALA A 37 8.96 -12.17 0.23
N PHE A 38 8.09 -11.58 -0.58
CA PHE A 38 6.64 -11.80 -0.50
C PHE A 38 6.05 -12.12 -1.87
N ARG A 39 4.89 -12.77 -1.86
CA ARG A 39 4.10 -13.02 -3.07
C ARG A 39 3.07 -11.91 -3.21
N CYS A 40 3.05 -11.22 -4.35
CA CYS A 40 2.08 -10.16 -4.59
C CYS A 40 0.64 -10.72 -4.54
N HIS A 41 -0.25 -10.08 -3.78
CA HIS A 41 -1.64 -10.49 -3.67
C HIS A 41 -2.42 -10.38 -4.99
N HIS A 42 -2.01 -9.46 -5.87
CA HIS A 42 -2.67 -9.21 -7.15
C HIS A 42 -2.08 -10.05 -8.29
N CYS A 43 -0.82 -9.80 -8.70
CA CYS A 43 -0.21 -10.48 -9.84
C CYS A 43 0.46 -11.82 -9.51
N GLN A 44 0.49 -12.21 -8.23
CA GLN A 44 1.08 -13.47 -7.75
C GLN A 44 2.59 -13.65 -7.99
N GLN A 45 3.29 -12.64 -8.53
CA GLN A 45 4.74 -12.66 -8.68
C GLN A 45 5.44 -12.58 -7.33
N MET A 46 6.60 -13.25 -7.25
CA MET A 46 7.49 -13.15 -6.10
C MET A 46 8.27 -11.85 -6.17
N VAL A 47 8.22 -11.09 -5.09
CA VAL A 47 8.93 -9.83 -4.93
C VAL A 47 10.04 -10.08 -3.91
N PHE A 48 11.28 -9.88 -4.33
CA PHE A 48 12.45 -10.02 -3.47
C PHE A 48 12.82 -8.68 -2.82
N PRO A 49 13.49 -8.70 -1.65
CA PRO A 49 14.10 -7.50 -1.10
C PRO A 49 15.10 -6.95 -2.10
N ALA A 50 15.10 -5.63 -2.26
CA ALA A 50 16.05 -4.93 -3.12
C ALA A 50 16.76 -3.89 -2.26
N GLU A 51 18.08 -3.89 -2.32
CA GLU A 51 18.89 -2.86 -1.69
C GLU A 51 18.80 -1.56 -2.49
N GLN A 52 18.96 -0.41 -1.83
CA GLN A 52 19.15 0.89 -2.49
C GLN A 52 17.98 1.39 -3.37
N ILE A 53 16.75 0.94 -3.14
CA ILE A 53 15.56 1.39 -3.90
C ILE A 53 14.97 2.74 -3.44
N GLY A 54 15.63 3.44 -2.52
CA GLY A 54 15.20 4.76 -2.04
C GLY A 54 14.01 4.76 -1.07
N THR A 55 13.56 3.59 -0.61
CA THR A 55 12.53 3.43 0.43
C THR A 55 12.79 2.19 1.29
N THR A 56 12.69 2.33 2.62
CA THR A 56 12.94 1.25 3.60
C THR A 56 11.68 0.42 3.90
N GLN A 57 10.50 0.91 3.50
CA GLN A 57 9.21 0.32 3.84
C GLN A 57 8.32 0.19 2.60
N ARG A 58 8.78 -0.58 1.60
CA ARG A 58 7.97 -0.86 0.39
C ARG A 58 6.71 -1.64 0.77
N ASN A 59 5.56 -1.17 0.28
CA ASN A 59 4.26 -1.80 0.50
C ASN A 59 3.55 -2.18 -0.82
N HIS A 60 4.16 -1.94 -1.98
CA HIS A 60 3.62 -2.33 -3.28
C HIS A 60 4.55 -3.28 -4.03
N CYS A 61 3.98 -4.03 -4.97
CA CYS A 61 4.74 -4.86 -5.91
C CYS A 61 5.38 -3.97 -6.98
N PRO A 62 6.69 -4.06 -7.26
CA PRO A 62 7.33 -3.21 -8.26
C PRO A 62 6.82 -3.47 -9.68
N HIS A 63 6.28 -4.66 -9.95
CA HIS A 63 5.84 -5.05 -11.29
C HIS A 63 4.39 -4.65 -11.63
N CYS A 64 3.50 -4.61 -10.64
CA CYS A 64 2.09 -4.27 -10.88
C CYS A 64 1.56 -3.13 -10.02
N LEU A 65 2.38 -2.63 -9.08
CA LEU A 65 2.11 -1.49 -8.22
C LEU A 65 0.91 -1.65 -7.27
N TRP A 66 0.33 -2.84 -7.18
CA TRP A 66 -0.66 -3.17 -6.16
C TRP A 66 0.00 -3.34 -4.79
N SER A 67 -0.73 -2.90 -3.76
CA SER A 67 -0.34 -2.99 -2.35
C SER A 67 -1.29 -3.91 -1.57
N CYS A 68 -0.96 -4.20 -0.32
CA CYS A 68 -1.84 -4.86 0.65
C CYS A 68 -2.17 -3.88 1.77
N HIS A 69 -3.43 -3.84 2.20
CA HIS A 69 -3.84 -2.95 3.27
C HIS A 69 -3.38 -3.46 4.63
N VAL A 70 -2.14 -3.15 4.97
CA VAL A 70 -1.49 -3.48 6.24
C VAL A 70 -1.38 -2.30 7.19
N ASP A 71 -1.45 -1.06 6.69
CA ASP A 71 -1.25 0.17 7.48
C ASP A 71 -2.57 0.88 7.80
N THR A 72 -2.80 1.22 9.08
CA THR A 72 -3.84 2.21 9.48
C THR A 72 -3.28 3.63 9.54
N LYS A 73 -1.97 3.73 9.75
CA LYS A 73 -1.15 4.93 9.56
C LYS A 73 0.09 4.51 8.80
N PRO A 74 0.67 5.36 7.93
CA PRO A 74 1.84 5.00 7.14
C PRO A 74 2.93 4.32 8.00
N GLY A 75 3.30 3.08 7.63
CA GLY A 75 4.37 2.31 8.27
C GLY A 75 4.05 1.59 9.58
N ASN A 76 2.83 1.70 10.12
CA ASN A 76 2.50 1.10 11.42
C ASN A 76 2.05 -0.37 11.38
N ARG A 77 1.75 -0.90 10.19
CA ARG A 77 1.35 -2.30 9.95
C ARG A 77 0.26 -2.82 10.89
N ALA A 78 -0.68 -1.96 11.27
CA ALA A 78 -1.72 -2.23 12.26
C ALA A 78 -3.12 -2.49 11.68
N SER A 79 -3.27 -2.57 10.35
CA SER A 79 -4.56 -2.82 9.70
C SER A 79 -4.97 -4.28 9.79
N THR A 80 -6.22 -4.52 10.16
CA THR A 80 -6.83 -5.86 10.18
C THR A 80 -7.46 -6.25 8.84
N CYS A 81 -7.56 -5.31 7.89
CA CYS A 81 -8.24 -5.51 6.61
C CYS A 81 -7.48 -6.50 5.71
N HIS A 82 -6.18 -6.29 5.50
CA HIS A 82 -5.33 -7.10 4.63
C HIS A 82 -5.85 -7.26 3.19
N GLY A 83 -6.80 -6.42 2.76
CA GLY A 83 -7.35 -6.43 1.41
C GLY A 83 -6.37 -5.85 0.40
N GLY A 84 -6.45 -6.30 -0.85
CA GLY A 84 -5.69 -5.70 -1.95
C GLY A 84 -6.00 -4.21 -2.12
N MET A 85 -4.96 -3.40 -2.29
CA MET A 85 -5.08 -1.98 -2.60
C MET A 85 -4.65 -1.71 -4.04
N LYS A 86 -5.61 -1.23 -4.83
CA LYS A 86 -5.44 -0.87 -6.23
C LYS A 86 -4.73 0.47 -6.35
N PRO A 87 -3.69 0.62 -7.19
CA PRO A 87 -3.18 1.93 -7.51
C PRO A 87 -4.19 2.68 -8.39
N VAL A 88 -4.56 3.89 -7.99
CA VAL A 88 -5.60 4.69 -8.66
C VAL A 88 -5.07 5.98 -9.27
N GLY A 89 -3.88 6.43 -8.89
CA GLY A 89 -3.26 7.61 -9.46
C GLY A 89 -1.93 7.94 -8.79
N LEU A 90 -1.36 9.07 -9.17
CA LEU A 90 -0.15 9.62 -8.58
C LEU A 90 -0.44 10.97 -7.94
N THR A 91 0.37 11.37 -6.97
CA THR A 91 0.33 12.71 -6.37
C THR A 91 1.74 13.15 -5.95
N PHE A 92 1.96 14.45 -5.80
CA PHE A 92 3.19 14.94 -5.17
C PHE A 92 2.97 15.11 -3.67
N LYS A 93 3.87 14.57 -2.85
CA LYS A 93 3.90 14.90 -1.42
C LYS A 93 4.31 16.36 -1.27
N HIS A 94 3.54 17.19 -0.58
CA HIS A 94 3.96 18.55 -0.29
C HIS A 94 4.96 18.58 0.88
N HIS A 95 6.17 19.08 0.66
CA HIS A 95 7.20 19.24 1.71
C HIS A 95 7.28 20.70 2.23
N GLY A 96 6.17 21.43 2.12
CA GLY A 96 6.08 22.85 2.50
C GLY A 96 6.80 23.78 1.53
N PHE A 97 7.21 24.93 2.05
CA PHE A 97 7.90 25.98 1.30
C PHE A 97 9.41 25.97 1.60
N ASP A 98 10.21 26.37 0.62
CA ASP A 98 11.63 26.66 0.83
C ASP A 98 11.82 27.96 1.62
N LYS A 99 13.06 28.27 1.99
CA LYS A 99 13.39 29.49 2.74
C LYS A 99 13.07 30.80 2.00
N TYR A 100 12.68 30.71 0.73
CA TYR A 100 12.29 31.83 -0.14
C TYR A 100 10.79 31.83 -0.43
N GLY A 101 9.99 31.01 0.25
CA GLY A 101 8.54 30.94 0.09
C GLY A 101 8.07 30.17 -1.15
N ARG A 102 8.94 29.46 -1.87
CA ARG A 102 8.55 28.65 -3.04
C ARG A 102 8.18 27.24 -2.61
N THR A 103 7.11 26.69 -3.19
CA THR A 103 6.71 25.30 -2.92
C THR A 103 7.83 24.33 -3.28
N ARG A 104 8.22 23.47 -2.34
CA ARG A 104 9.19 22.41 -2.63
C ARG A 104 8.50 21.33 -3.45
N THR A 105 9.09 20.98 -4.59
CA THR A 105 8.75 19.74 -5.30
C THR A 105 9.00 18.59 -4.34
N GLY A 106 7.97 17.83 -4.03
CA GLY A 106 8.16 16.65 -3.20
C GLY A 106 8.03 15.35 -3.95
N ASP A 107 8.02 14.29 -3.17
CA ASP A 107 8.17 12.95 -3.69
C ASP A 107 6.94 12.56 -4.50
N VAL A 108 7.15 11.80 -5.58
CA VAL A 108 6.06 11.14 -6.28
C VAL A 108 5.52 10.04 -5.37
N MET A 109 4.22 10.12 -5.09
CA MET A 109 3.49 9.17 -4.28
C MET A 109 2.47 8.45 -5.15
N LEU A 110 2.41 7.14 -4.98
CA LEU A 110 1.37 6.28 -5.53
C LEU A 110 0.16 6.32 -4.60
N VAL A 111 -1.01 6.62 -5.17
CA VAL A 111 -2.29 6.65 -4.46
C VAL A 111 -2.95 5.29 -4.57
N HIS A 112 -3.24 4.67 -3.43
CA HIS A 112 -3.83 3.34 -3.36
C HIS A 112 -5.24 3.39 -2.75
N HIS A 113 -6.19 2.69 -3.38
CA HIS A 113 -7.55 2.48 -2.88
C HIS A 113 -7.76 1.02 -2.47
N CYS A 114 -8.11 0.78 -1.22
CA CYS A 114 -8.38 -0.56 -0.70
C CYS A 114 -9.71 -1.10 -1.22
N HIS A 115 -9.69 -2.25 -1.89
CA HIS A 115 -10.91 -2.93 -2.35
C HIS A 115 -11.68 -3.64 -1.23
N GLY A 116 -11.08 -3.80 -0.04
CA GLY A 116 -11.74 -4.44 1.10
C GLY A 116 -12.55 -3.47 1.96
N CYS A 117 -11.96 -2.33 2.36
CA CYS A 117 -12.62 -1.37 3.25
C CYS A 117 -12.69 0.06 2.69
N GLY A 118 -12.21 0.28 1.46
CA GLY A 118 -12.22 1.60 0.81
C GLY A 118 -11.16 2.59 1.30
N ALA A 119 -10.30 2.25 2.26
CA ALA A 119 -9.26 3.16 2.74
C ALA A 119 -8.34 3.65 1.60
N ILE A 120 -7.87 4.88 1.69
CA ILE A 120 -6.87 5.47 0.79
C ILE A 120 -5.54 5.54 1.55
N ASN A 121 -4.45 5.11 0.92
CA ASN A 121 -3.09 5.28 1.44
C ASN A 121 -2.17 5.82 0.34
N LEU A 122 -1.13 6.53 0.76
CA LEU A 122 -0.07 7.05 -0.10
C LEU A 122 1.23 6.30 0.16
N ASN A 123 1.84 5.77 -0.90
CA ASN A 123 3.13 5.08 -0.82
C ASN A 123 4.13 5.78 -1.74
N ARG A 124 5.37 5.98 -1.27
CA ARG A 124 6.44 6.54 -2.10
C ARG A 124 6.80 5.54 -3.19
N ILE A 125 7.00 6.00 -4.43
CA ILE A 125 7.55 5.13 -5.49
C ILE A 125 8.99 4.70 -5.14
N ALA A 126 9.41 3.57 -5.67
CA ALA A 126 10.73 2.98 -5.50
C ALA A 126 11.51 2.98 -6.82
N GLY A 127 12.85 2.92 -6.74
CA GLY A 127 13.71 2.95 -7.93
C GLY A 127 13.57 1.74 -8.87
N ASP A 128 13.04 0.62 -8.37
CA ASP A 128 12.80 -0.62 -9.12
C ASP A 128 11.36 -0.74 -9.65
N ASP A 129 10.52 0.29 -9.48
CA ASP A 129 9.14 0.27 -9.95
C ASP A 129 9.06 0.25 -11.48
N CYS A 130 8.12 -0.55 -12.01
CA CYS A 130 7.86 -0.61 -13.43
C CYS A 130 7.27 0.71 -13.92
N LEU A 131 8.10 1.54 -14.56
CA LEU A 131 7.70 2.86 -15.06
C LEU A 131 6.54 2.78 -16.07
N ALA A 132 6.52 1.76 -16.93
CA ALA A 132 5.40 1.57 -17.87
C ALA A 132 4.06 1.41 -17.14
N LYS A 133 4.02 0.71 -16.00
CA LYS A 133 2.81 0.61 -15.17
C LYS A 133 2.51 1.90 -14.43
N LEU A 134 3.53 2.61 -13.98
CA LEU A 134 3.38 3.91 -13.32
C LEU A 134 2.68 4.92 -14.24
N PHE A 135 3.13 5.03 -15.50
CA PHE A 135 2.52 5.91 -16.50
C PHE A 135 1.13 5.44 -16.92
N ASP A 136 0.89 4.13 -17.07
CA ASP A 136 -0.46 3.59 -17.31
C ASP A 136 -1.46 3.98 -16.20
N ILE A 137 -1.01 4.00 -14.93
CA ILE A 137 -1.84 4.45 -13.79
C ILE A 137 -2.09 5.95 -13.87
N PHE A 138 -1.07 6.74 -14.20
CA PHE A 138 -1.18 8.18 -14.39
C PHE A 138 -2.23 8.52 -15.45
N ASP A 139 -2.11 7.95 -16.65
CA ASP A 139 -3.03 8.23 -17.77
C ASP A 139 -4.48 7.82 -17.45
N ARG A 140 -4.67 6.66 -16.82
CA ARG A 140 -6.02 6.17 -16.48
C ARG A 140 -6.67 6.97 -15.35
N SER A 141 -5.89 7.64 -14.51
CA SER A 141 -6.40 8.34 -13.33
C SER A 141 -7.34 9.52 -13.68
N GLU A 142 -7.27 10.05 -14.90
CA GLU A 142 -8.20 11.09 -15.38
C GLU A 142 -9.64 10.57 -15.58
N THR A 143 -9.80 9.26 -15.75
CA THR A 143 -11.11 8.62 -15.99
C THR A 143 -11.78 8.12 -14.70
N LEU A 144 -11.25 8.47 -13.52
CA LEU A 144 -11.81 8.03 -12.25
C LEU A 144 -13.21 8.60 -12.01
N GLY A 145 -14.09 7.74 -11.49
CA GLY A 145 -15.46 8.12 -11.20
C GLY A 145 -15.59 9.13 -10.04
N PRO A 146 -16.67 9.95 -10.03
CA PRO A 146 -16.90 10.99 -9.00
C PRO A 146 -16.82 10.52 -7.54
N PRO A 147 -17.32 9.32 -7.16
CA PRO A 147 -17.26 8.89 -5.76
C PRO A 147 -15.83 8.79 -5.21
N LEU A 148 -14.89 8.31 -6.03
CA LEU A 148 -13.50 8.19 -5.62
C LEU A 148 -12.80 9.54 -5.60
N LEU A 149 -13.05 10.39 -6.60
CA LEU A 149 -12.48 11.75 -6.64
C LEU A 149 -12.90 12.57 -5.42
N ARG A 150 -14.17 12.49 -5.01
CA ARG A 150 -14.66 13.13 -3.80
C ARG A 150 -13.89 12.65 -2.56
N LYS A 151 -13.71 11.35 -2.42
CA LYS A 151 -12.98 10.75 -1.29
C LYS A 151 -11.51 11.20 -1.23
N LEU A 152 -10.87 11.34 -2.39
CA LEU A 152 -9.50 11.85 -2.47
C LEU A 152 -9.44 13.32 -2.06
N SER A 153 -10.38 14.14 -2.52
CA SER A 153 -10.50 15.55 -2.16
C SER A 153 -10.75 15.76 -0.66
N GLU A 154 -11.60 14.94 -0.03
CA GLU A 154 -11.85 14.94 1.42
C GLU A 154 -10.58 14.66 2.25
N GLN A 155 -9.58 13.99 1.66
CA GLN A 155 -8.28 13.74 2.27
C GLN A 155 -7.17 14.70 1.80
N ALA A 156 -7.54 15.77 1.09
CA ALA A 156 -6.61 16.74 0.48
C ALA A 156 -5.59 16.08 -0.47
N ILE A 157 -5.99 15.01 -1.15
CA ILE A 157 -5.16 14.33 -2.16
C ILE A 157 -5.57 14.86 -3.54
N CYS A 158 -4.67 15.64 -4.16
CA CYS A 158 -4.80 16.06 -5.55
C CYS A 158 -4.05 15.09 -6.45
N LEU A 159 -4.75 14.44 -7.37
CA LEU A 159 -4.11 13.58 -8.36
C LEU A 159 -3.36 14.41 -9.39
N LEU A 160 -2.22 13.89 -9.86
CA LEU A 160 -1.54 14.41 -11.02
C LEU A 160 -2.40 14.18 -12.26
N THR A 161 -2.45 15.18 -13.13
CA THR A 161 -3.14 15.10 -14.42
C THR A 161 -2.15 15.32 -15.55
N ARG A 162 -2.59 15.25 -16.81
CA ARG A 162 -1.74 15.52 -17.98
C ARG A 162 -1.01 16.87 -17.91
N THR A 163 -1.52 17.86 -17.18
CA THR A 163 -0.82 19.14 -16.98
C THR A 163 0.43 19.02 -16.12
N ASP A 164 0.55 17.97 -15.30
CA ASP A 164 1.72 17.68 -14.46
C ASP A 164 2.74 16.76 -15.15
N SER A 165 2.50 16.34 -16.40
CA SER A 165 3.34 15.37 -17.12
C SER A 165 4.83 15.73 -17.07
N ASP A 166 5.19 16.97 -17.45
CA ASP A 166 6.59 17.42 -17.45
C ASP A 166 7.23 17.34 -16.05
N ARG A 167 6.45 17.69 -15.01
CA ARG A 167 6.91 17.63 -13.62
C ARG A 167 7.10 16.18 -13.17
N LEU A 168 6.19 15.29 -13.56
CA LEU A 168 6.29 13.85 -13.27
C LEU A 168 7.53 13.26 -13.94
N HIS A 169 7.75 13.56 -15.23
CA HIS A 169 8.93 13.11 -15.95
C HIS A 169 10.23 13.62 -15.34
N GLN A 170 10.30 14.91 -14.97
CA GLN A 170 11.48 15.46 -14.28
C GLN A 170 11.70 14.83 -12.90
N ALA A 171 10.65 14.45 -12.19
CA ALA A 171 10.76 13.78 -10.90
C ALA A 171 11.29 12.35 -11.03
N ILE A 172 10.93 11.64 -12.11
CA ILE A 172 11.35 10.25 -12.38
C ILE A 172 12.76 10.19 -12.98
N TYR A 173 13.02 11.00 -14.02
CA TYR A 173 14.25 10.93 -14.83
C TYR A 173 15.28 12.00 -14.45
N GLY A 174 14.93 12.93 -13.57
CA GLY A 174 15.78 14.04 -13.16
C GLY A 174 15.59 15.31 -14.01
N LYS A 175 16.20 16.41 -13.55
CA LYS A 175 16.03 17.77 -14.14
C LYS A 175 16.60 17.93 -15.55
N SER A 176 17.48 17.02 -15.97
CA SER A 176 18.04 16.98 -17.32
C SER A 176 17.07 16.40 -18.35
N PHE A 177 15.93 15.84 -17.91
CA PHE A 177 14.91 15.32 -18.79
C PHE A 177 14.36 16.41 -19.73
N ARG A 178 14.27 16.08 -21.02
CA ARG A 178 13.66 16.91 -22.07
C ARG A 178 12.50 16.13 -22.70
N PRO A 179 11.30 16.71 -22.88
CA PRO A 179 10.16 16.01 -23.47
C PRO A 179 10.50 15.37 -24.83
N ASP A 180 11.28 16.07 -25.66
CA ASP A 180 11.74 15.63 -26.98
C ASP A 180 12.64 14.37 -26.96
N SER A 181 13.11 13.94 -25.79
CA SER A 181 13.90 12.72 -25.66
C SER A 181 13.07 11.44 -25.79
N LEU A 182 11.74 11.52 -25.67
CA LEU A 182 10.82 10.37 -25.81
C LEU A 182 10.43 10.06 -27.26
N THR A 183 10.57 11.02 -28.18
CA THR A 183 10.20 10.88 -29.59
C THR A 183 11.34 10.38 -30.46
N ARG A 184 12.55 10.29 -29.90
CA ARG A 184 13.74 9.71 -30.56
C ARG A 184 13.88 8.23 -30.21
N ALA A 185 13.02 7.40 -30.78
CA ALA A 185 13.38 6.00 -31.02
C ALA A 185 14.12 5.91 -32.38
N PRO A 186 15.16 5.08 -32.53
CA PRO A 186 15.79 4.81 -33.82
C PRO A 186 14.84 4.14 -34.81
#